data_AF-A0A1Y1KSP0-F1
#
_entry.id   AF-A0A1Y1KSP0-F1
#
_cell.length_a   1.000
_cell.length_b   1.000
_cell.length_c   1.000
_cell.angle_alpha   90.00
_cell.angle_beta   90.00
_cell.angle_gamma   90.00
#
_symmetry.space_group_name_H-M   'P 1'
#
loop_
_entity.id
_entity.type
_entity.pdbx_description
1 polymer ?
#
loop_
_entity_poly.entity_id
_entity_poly.type
_entity_poly.pdbx_seq_one_letter_code
_entity_poly.pdbx_strand_id
1 'polypeptide(L)'
;MPKKKTGQRKKAEKQKLRQKEIRTSRDNIGLAQHPCNAVMECEKCNRKQKNRAFCYFCQNLQRLPMCAQCGKTKCMAKAGDCVIRHPGIFTTGLNMIGAICDFCEAWVCHGRRCLQSHACTCPLQDSVCVECERGVWDHGGRIFKCSFCENLLCEDDQFEHQASCQVLESENYKCQSCNKLGQYSCLRCKTCYCEDHVRRKGFKYEKNKALPCPKCGYDTSQTKDLSMSTRSHKFGRQGQATLEDYGGSSGDYDYQPDDSYDTGDNEEYDDYEDDEDDEEEESSNESSEEQ
;
A
#
# COMPACT_ATOMS: atom_id res chain seq x y z
N MET A 1 19.64 -45.12 22.33
CA MET A 1 19.67 -44.21 21.15
C MET A 1 18.27 -43.70 20.85
N PRO A 2 18.09 -42.44 20.42
CA PRO A 2 16.81 -41.96 19.88
C PRO A 2 16.40 -42.76 18.62
N LYS A 3 15.14 -43.18 18.51
CA LYS A 3 14.65 -43.94 17.34
C LYS A 3 14.79 -43.09 16.07
N LYS A 4 15.38 -43.65 14.99
CA LYS A 4 15.55 -42.96 13.69
C LYS A 4 14.18 -42.46 13.20
N LYS A 5 14.06 -41.14 12.94
CA LYS A 5 12.80 -40.54 12.45
C LYS A 5 12.42 -41.13 11.08
N THR A 6 11.15 -41.51 10.93
CA THR A 6 10.59 -42.01 9.66
C THR A 6 10.67 -40.98 8.54
N GLY A 7 10.65 -41.42 7.28
CA GLY A 7 10.68 -40.52 6.12
C GLY A 7 9.53 -39.49 6.13
N GLN A 8 8.32 -39.94 6.50
CA GLN A 8 7.16 -39.07 6.71
C GLN A 8 7.41 -38.00 7.77
N ARG A 9 7.95 -38.37 8.95
CA ARG A 9 8.26 -37.40 10.02
C ARG A 9 9.32 -36.39 9.59
N LYS A 10 10.36 -36.83 8.86
CA LYS A 10 11.37 -35.92 8.27
C LYS A 10 10.74 -34.94 7.26
N LYS A 11 9.82 -35.40 6.41
CA LYS A 11 9.09 -34.56 5.44
C LYS A 11 8.21 -33.52 6.16
N ALA A 12 7.47 -33.92 7.18
CA ALA A 12 6.63 -33.04 7.99
C ALA A 12 7.44 -31.98 8.76
N GLU A 13 8.57 -32.37 9.37
CA GLU A 13 9.48 -31.43 10.04
C GLU A 13 10.08 -30.42 9.05
N LYS A 14 10.51 -30.85 7.84
CA LYS A 14 10.99 -29.94 6.78
C LYS A 14 9.89 -29.02 6.25
N GLN A 15 8.64 -29.50 6.15
CA GLN A 15 7.50 -28.67 5.75
C GLN A 15 7.16 -27.61 6.81
N LYS A 16 7.21 -27.96 8.10
CA LYS A 16 7.00 -27.02 9.21
C LYS A 16 8.08 -25.94 9.28
N LEU A 17 9.34 -26.30 8.98
CA LEU A 17 10.43 -25.33 8.84
C LEU A 17 10.16 -24.36 7.67
N ARG A 18 9.85 -24.87 6.47
CA ARG A 18 9.47 -24.04 5.31
C ARG A 18 8.28 -23.11 5.60
N GLN A 19 7.25 -23.59 6.28
CA GLN A 19 6.11 -22.75 6.67
C GLN A 19 6.50 -21.67 7.67
N LYS A 20 7.47 -21.93 8.56
CA LYS A 20 8.04 -20.89 9.44
C LYS A 20 8.85 -19.88 8.63
N GLU A 21 9.72 -20.33 7.74
CA GLU A 21 10.53 -19.48 6.84
C GLU A 21 9.66 -18.51 6.03
N ILE A 22 8.60 -19.02 5.40
CA ILE A 22 7.61 -18.22 4.65
C ILE A 22 6.97 -17.16 5.56
N ARG A 23 6.52 -17.54 6.76
CA ARG A 23 5.91 -16.60 7.72
C ARG A 23 6.90 -15.52 8.18
N THR A 24 8.15 -15.88 8.50
CA THR A 24 9.19 -14.90 8.89
C THR A 24 9.68 -14.03 7.74
N SER A 25 9.49 -14.45 6.49
CA SER A 25 9.77 -13.62 5.31
C SER A 25 8.64 -12.65 4.98
N ARG A 26 7.43 -12.81 5.57
CA ARG A 26 6.21 -12.12 5.13
C ARG A 26 6.29 -10.61 5.29
N ASP A 27 6.80 -10.13 6.43
CA ASP A 27 6.91 -8.69 6.73
C ASP A 27 7.88 -7.96 5.79
N ASN A 28 8.82 -8.70 5.17
CA ASN A 28 9.80 -8.20 4.20
C ASN A 28 9.33 -8.33 2.74
N ILE A 29 8.09 -8.76 2.47
CA ILE A 29 7.61 -8.89 1.09
C ILE A 29 7.32 -7.50 0.49
N GLY A 30 8.13 -7.11 -0.50
CA GLY A 30 7.89 -5.92 -1.32
C GLY A 30 6.67 -6.10 -2.22
N LEU A 31 5.47 -5.85 -1.68
CA LEU A 31 4.18 -6.10 -2.34
C LEU A 31 4.07 -5.51 -3.76
N ALA A 32 4.72 -4.37 -4.04
CA ALA A 32 4.75 -3.75 -5.38
C ALA A 32 5.45 -4.60 -6.45
N GLN A 33 6.38 -5.49 -6.07
CA GLN A 33 7.14 -6.35 -6.99
C GLN A 33 6.40 -7.64 -7.35
N HIS A 34 5.30 -7.97 -6.67
CA HIS A 34 4.56 -9.22 -6.90
C HIS A 34 3.54 -9.06 -8.05
N PRO A 35 3.47 -10.01 -9.01
CA PRO A 35 2.54 -9.92 -10.15
C PRO A 35 1.06 -9.83 -9.77
N CYS A 36 0.65 -10.32 -8.59
CA CYS A 36 -0.71 -10.14 -8.06
C CYS A 36 -1.04 -8.69 -7.62
N ASN A 37 -0.07 -7.78 -7.61
CA ASN A 37 -0.24 -6.35 -7.33
C ASN A 37 0.29 -5.44 -8.45
N ALA A 38 0.59 -6.03 -9.62
CA ALA A 38 0.82 -5.29 -10.85
C ALA A 38 -0.41 -4.42 -11.17
N VAL A 39 -0.18 -3.28 -11.83
CA VAL A 39 -1.25 -2.42 -12.34
C VAL A 39 -1.79 -3.00 -13.65
N MET A 40 -3.10 -2.90 -13.84
CA MET A 40 -3.81 -3.30 -15.05
C MET A 40 -4.95 -2.31 -15.31
N GLU A 41 -5.57 -2.39 -16.49
CA GLU A 41 -6.76 -1.62 -16.85
C GLU A 41 -7.90 -2.58 -17.24
N CYS A 42 -9.15 -2.22 -16.92
CA CYS A 42 -10.30 -3.05 -17.27
C CYS A 42 -10.89 -2.64 -18.62
N GLU A 43 -10.91 -3.59 -19.58
CA GLU A 43 -11.39 -3.45 -20.96
C GLU A 43 -12.84 -2.92 -21.11
N LYS A 44 -13.65 -2.96 -20.04
CA LYS A 44 -15.06 -2.54 -20.08
C LYS A 44 -15.31 -1.12 -19.55
N CYS A 45 -14.45 -0.62 -18.65
CA CYS A 45 -14.67 0.66 -17.97
C CYS A 45 -13.43 1.56 -17.91
N ASN A 46 -12.31 1.14 -18.50
CA ASN A 46 -11.05 1.86 -18.65
C ASN A 46 -10.49 2.43 -17.32
N ARG A 47 -10.86 1.81 -16.19
CA ARG A 47 -10.34 2.14 -14.87
C ARG A 47 -9.10 1.30 -14.57
N LYS A 48 -8.06 1.99 -14.11
CA LYS A 48 -6.81 1.39 -13.62
C LYS A 48 -7.05 0.75 -12.26
N GLN A 49 -6.58 -0.48 -12.08
CA GLN A 49 -6.76 -1.29 -10.88
C GLN A 49 -5.56 -2.23 -10.67
N LYS A 50 -5.59 -3.05 -9.61
CA LYS A 50 -4.60 -4.12 -9.41
C LYS A 50 -4.99 -5.38 -10.18
N ASN A 51 -4.02 -6.24 -10.48
CA ASN A 51 -4.21 -7.50 -11.23
C ASN A 51 -5.22 -8.44 -10.56
N ARG A 52 -6.50 -8.38 -10.94
CA ARG A 52 -7.63 -9.12 -10.36
C ARG A 52 -8.37 -9.92 -11.43
N ALA A 53 -9.05 -10.99 -11.02
CA ALA A 53 -9.84 -11.84 -11.89
C ALA A 53 -11.10 -11.12 -12.41
N PHE A 54 -11.73 -10.35 -11.51
CA PHE A 54 -12.86 -9.48 -11.80
C PHE A 54 -12.45 -8.02 -11.62
N CYS A 55 -13.14 -7.11 -12.30
CA CYS A 55 -12.93 -5.67 -12.10
C CYS A 55 -13.65 -5.20 -10.86
N TYR A 56 -12.89 -4.71 -9.88
CA TYR A 56 -13.43 -4.16 -8.62
C TYR A 56 -14.56 -3.13 -8.85
N PHE A 57 -14.42 -2.28 -9.89
CA PHE A 57 -15.38 -1.20 -10.17
C PHE A 57 -16.64 -1.61 -10.93
N CYS A 58 -16.62 -2.68 -11.72
CA CYS A 58 -17.75 -3.05 -12.60
C CYS A 58 -18.07 -4.55 -12.67
N GLN A 59 -17.41 -5.34 -11.81
CA GLN A 59 -17.50 -6.81 -11.67
C GLN A 59 -17.31 -7.60 -12.98
N ASN A 60 -16.74 -6.97 -14.00
CA ASN A 60 -16.47 -7.60 -15.28
C ASN A 60 -15.23 -8.50 -15.23
N LEU A 61 -15.35 -9.70 -15.76
CA LEU A 61 -14.27 -10.68 -15.84
C LEU A 61 -13.15 -10.18 -16.78
N GLN A 62 -11.90 -10.18 -16.31
CA GLN A 62 -10.75 -9.69 -17.08
C GLN A 62 -10.29 -10.73 -18.12
N ARG A 63 -10.43 -10.41 -19.43
CA ARG A 63 -10.14 -11.35 -20.53
C ARG A 63 -8.66 -11.47 -20.89
N LEU A 64 -7.85 -10.47 -20.52
CA LEU A 64 -6.40 -10.47 -20.58
C LEU A 64 -5.79 -10.77 -19.19
N PRO A 65 -5.62 -12.06 -18.81
CA PRO A 65 -5.09 -12.44 -17.50
C PRO A 65 -3.57 -12.30 -17.42
N MET A 66 -3.08 -11.90 -16.25
CA MET A 66 -1.66 -11.99 -15.88
C MET A 66 -1.50 -12.92 -14.67
N CYS A 67 -0.63 -13.93 -14.76
CA CYS A 67 -0.46 -14.89 -13.66
C CYS A 67 0.11 -14.23 -12.40
N ALA A 68 -0.68 -14.23 -11.32
CA ALA A 68 -0.40 -13.71 -9.99
C ALA A 68 0.93 -14.15 -9.36
N GLN A 69 1.47 -15.31 -9.77
CA GLN A 69 2.72 -15.88 -9.24
C GLN A 69 3.94 -15.70 -10.17
N CYS A 70 3.75 -15.50 -11.48
CA CYS A 70 4.88 -15.47 -12.42
C CYS A 70 4.81 -14.43 -13.55
N GLY A 71 3.84 -13.51 -13.53
CA GLY A 71 3.72 -12.40 -14.48
C GLY A 71 3.37 -12.79 -15.93
N LYS A 72 3.30 -14.08 -16.26
CA LYS A 72 3.02 -14.55 -17.61
C LYS A 72 1.59 -14.26 -18.03
N THR A 73 1.44 -13.66 -19.21
CA THR A 73 0.19 -13.43 -19.96
C THR A 73 -0.01 -14.42 -21.12
N LYS A 74 0.94 -15.34 -21.31
CA LYS A 74 0.84 -16.49 -22.24
C LYS A 74 1.51 -17.73 -21.67
N CYS A 75 0.90 -18.90 -21.87
CA CYS A 75 1.50 -20.19 -21.54
C CYS A 75 2.27 -20.75 -22.74
N MET A 76 3.55 -21.06 -22.54
CA MET A 76 4.45 -21.50 -23.62
C MET A 76 4.49 -23.02 -23.68
N ALA A 77 4.12 -23.62 -24.83
CA ALA A 77 4.09 -25.07 -25.04
C ALA A 77 5.40 -25.80 -24.66
N LYS A 78 6.56 -25.16 -24.86
CA LYS A 78 7.89 -25.72 -24.54
C LYS A 78 8.30 -25.61 -23.05
N ALA A 79 7.49 -25.02 -22.17
CA ALA A 79 7.92 -24.65 -20.81
C ALA A 79 7.93 -25.77 -19.75
N GLY A 80 7.39 -26.96 -20.05
CA GLY A 80 7.49 -28.19 -19.22
C GLY A 80 6.73 -28.22 -17.88
N ASP A 81 6.61 -27.09 -17.16
CA ASP A 81 5.95 -27.00 -15.85
C ASP A 81 4.41 -26.97 -15.93
N CYS A 82 3.82 -26.87 -17.13
CA CYS A 82 2.36 -26.79 -17.27
C CYS A 82 1.67 -28.11 -16.90
N VAL A 83 0.57 -28.05 -16.14
CA VAL A 83 -0.27 -29.24 -15.86
C VAL A 83 -1.16 -29.63 -17.05
N ILE A 84 -1.41 -28.70 -17.98
CA ILE A 84 -2.11 -28.97 -19.24
C ILE A 84 -1.10 -28.96 -20.39
N ARG A 85 -1.20 -29.95 -21.29
CA ARG A 85 -0.37 -30.03 -22.50
C ARG A 85 -0.93 -29.09 -23.57
N HIS A 86 -0.15 -28.10 -23.97
CA HIS A 86 -0.48 -27.21 -25.09
C HIS A 86 0.22 -27.71 -26.37
N PRO A 87 -0.50 -28.23 -27.38
CA PRO A 87 0.10 -28.76 -28.61
C PRO A 87 0.42 -27.63 -29.59
N GLY A 88 1.70 -27.37 -29.84
CA GLY A 88 2.21 -26.46 -30.90
C GLY A 88 1.98 -24.96 -30.69
N ILE A 89 0.90 -24.56 -30.02
CA ILE A 89 0.39 -23.18 -29.94
C ILE A 89 0.65 -22.59 -28.54
N PHE A 90 0.87 -21.27 -28.47
CA PHE A 90 0.92 -20.55 -27.19
C PHE A 90 -0.50 -20.26 -26.70
N THR A 91 -0.83 -20.69 -25.49
CA THR A 91 -2.17 -20.52 -24.93
C THR A 91 -2.28 -19.18 -24.20
N THR A 92 -3.19 -18.33 -24.67
CA THR A 92 -3.47 -16.96 -24.20
C THR A 92 -4.91 -16.83 -23.68
N GLY A 93 -5.25 -15.68 -23.11
CA GLY A 93 -6.58 -15.42 -22.58
C GLY A 93 -6.95 -16.41 -21.48
N LEU A 94 -8.25 -16.64 -21.28
CA LEU A 94 -8.74 -17.47 -20.17
C LEU A 94 -8.22 -18.91 -20.20
N ASN A 95 -7.90 -19.44 -21.37
CA ASN A 95 -7.38 -20.80 -21.57
C ASN A 95 -6.03 -21.07 -20.86
N MET A 96 -5.30 -20.03 -20.41
CA MET A 96 -4.05 -20.21 -19.66
C MET A 96 -4.24 -20.35 -18.13
N ILE A 97 -5.44 -20.07 -17.62
CA ILE A 97 -5.77 -19.96 -16.20
C ILE A 97 -6.13 -21.33 -15.63
N GLY A 98 -5.50 -21.73 -14.53
CA GLY A 98 -5.82 -22.97 -13.80
C GLY A 98 -6.52 -22.76 -12.45
N ALA A 99 -6.50 -21.56 -11.88
CA ALA A 99 -7.22 -21.21 -10.65
C ALA A 99 -7.40 -19.69 -10.47
N ILE A 100 -8.32 -19.30 -9.58
CA ILE A 100 -8.31 -18.01 -8.88
C ILE A 100 -7.63 -18.25 -7.52
N CYS A 101 -7.00 -17.22 -6.93
CA CYS A 101 -6.48 -17.28 -5.57
C CYS A 101 -7.42 -16.55 -4.60
N ASP A 102 -7.92 -17.25 -3.57
CA ASP A 102 -8.90 -16.72 -2.61
C ASP A 102 -8.41 -15.46 -1.85
N PHE A 103 -7.08 -15.32 -1.70
CA PHE A 103 -6.44 -14.24 -0.95
C PHE A 103 -6.23 -12.95 -1.74
N CYS A 104 -5.79 -13.06 -3.00
CA CYS A 104 -5.48 -11.90 -3.85
C CYS A 104 -6.47 -11.69 -4.98
N GLU A 105 -7.48 -12.56 -5.10
CA GLU A 105 -8.53 -12.55 -6.12
C GLU A 105 -7.96 -12.50 -7.56
N ALA A 106 -6.76 -13.03 -7.77
CA ALA A 106 -6.01 -12.90 -9.01
C ALA A 106 -5.84 -14.25 -9.72
N TRP A 107 -5.71 -14.21 -11.04
CA TRP A 107 -5.56 -15.39 -11.89
C TRP A 107 -4.23 -16.12 -11.65
N VAL A 108 -4.27 -17.44 -11.48
CA VAL A 108 -3.09 -18.32 -11.39
C VAL A 108 -3.07 -19.24 -12.61
N CYS A 109 -1.98 -19.23 -13.38
CA CYS A 109 -1.88 -20.06 -14.59
C CYS A 109 -1.62 -21.54 -14.28
N HIS A 110 -1.83 -22.39 -15.30
CA HIS A 110 -1.60 -23.83 -15.27
C HIS A 110 -0.16 -24.31 -14.94
N GLY A 111 0.79 -23.43 -14.62
CA GLY A 111 2.11 -23.84 -14.15
C GLY A 111 2.00 -24.59 -12.81
N ARG A 112 2.52 -25.82 -12.74
CA ARG A 112 2.51 -26.67 -11.55
C ARG A 112 3.16 -25.97 -10.36
N ARG A 113 4.27 -25.26 -10.58
CA ARG A 113 4.87 -24.41 -9.54
C ARG A 113 3.92 -23.31 -9.07
N CYS A 114 3.16 -22.71 -9.99
CA CYS A 114 2.24 -21.61 -9.67
C CYS A 114 1.07 -22.09 -8.80
N LEU A 115 0.35 -23.12 -9.25
CA LEU A 115 -0.76 -23.72 -8.53
C LEU A 115 -0.33 -24.27 -7.14
N GLN A 116 0.85 -24.88 -7.03
CA GLN A 116 1.32 -25.45 -5.76
C GLN A 116 1.93 -24.44 -4.78
N SER A 117 2.42 -23.28 -5.24
CA SER A 117 3.08 -22.30 -4.35
C SER A 117 2.25 -21.06 -4.05
N HIS A 118 1.42 -20.57 -4.98
CA HIS A 118 0.89 -19.20 -4.88
C HIS A 118 0.06 -18.96 -3.62
N ALA A 119 -0.92 -19.82 -3.32
CA ALA A 119 -1.74 -19.71 -2.09
C ALA A 119 -0.90 -19.84 -0.79
N CYS A 120 0.23 -20.55 -0.83
CA CYS A 120 1.15 -20.67 0.31
C CYS A 120 2.10 -19.47 0.46
N THR A 121 2.28 -18.65 -0.58
CA THR A 121 3.20 -17.51 -0.61
C THR A 121 2.52 -16.25 -1.11
N CYS A 122 1.21 -16.12 -0.89
CA CYS A 122 0.44 -15.00 -1.38
C CYS A 122 0.72 -13.79 -0.48
N PRO A 123 1.21 -12.64 -1.01
CA PRO A 123 1.53 -11.48 -0.17
C PRO A 123 0.29 -10.83 0.45
N LEU A 124 -0.91 -11.22 -0.01
CA LEU A 124 -2.21 -10.73 0.45
C LEU A 124 -2.97 -11.75 1.35
N GLN A 125 -2.29 -12.80 1.83
CA GLN A 125 -2.92 -13.90 2.59
C GLN A 125 -3.68 -13.44 3.85
N ASP A 126 -3.06 -12.55 4.62
CA ASP A 126 -3.69 -11.87 5.75
C ASP A 126 -3.48 -10.37 5.51
N SER A 127 -4.15 -9.82 4.49
CA SER A 127 -4.12 -8.39 4.17
C SER A 127 -5.52 -7.80 4.27
N VAL A 128 -5.72 -7.11 5.40
CA VAL A 128 -6.92 -6.43 5.84
C VAL A 128 -6.48 -5.04 6.27
N CYS A 129 -7.30 -4.01 6.02
CA CYS A 129 -7.00 -2.67 6.49
C CYS A 129 -7.13 -2.59 8.02
N VAL A 130 -6.17 -1.96 8.69
CA VAL A 130 -6.19 -1.81 10.16
C VAL A 130 -7.21 -0.78 10.66
N GLU A 131 -7.71 0.12 9.80
CA GLU A 131 -8.69 1.15 10.18
C GLU A 131 -10.13 0.73 9.86
N CYS A 132 -10.45 0.45 8.59
CA CYS A 132 -11.82 0.12 8.18
C CYS A 132 -12.15 -1.40 8.17
N GLU A 133 -11.25 -2.26 8.64
CA GLU A 133 -11.36 -3.74 8.69
C GLU A 133 -11.70 -4.45 7.35
N ARG A 134 -11.74 -3.72 6.22
CA ARG A 134 -12.00 -4.24 4.88
C ARG A 134 -10.84 -5.09 4.34
N GLY A 135 -11.18 -6.10 3.54
CA GLY A 135 -10.24 -7.00 2.86
C GLY A 135 -10.07 -6.69 1.37
N VAL A 136 -9.22 -7.49 0.72
CA VAL A 136 -8.83 -7.34 -0.70
C VAL A 136 -10.02 -7.14 -1.65
N TRP A 137 -11.10 -7.89 -1.44
CA TRP A 137 -12.31 -7.87 -2.25
C TRP A 137 -13.04 -6.51 -2.18
N ASP A 138 -13.05 -5.87 -1.00
CA ASP A 138 -13.85 -4.67 -0.70
C ASP A 138 -13.20 -3.35 -1.15
N HIS A 139 -11.95 -3.39 -1.61
CA HIS A 139 -11.21 -2.21 -2.08
C HIS A 139 -10.32 -2.50 -3.32
N GLY A 140 -10.57 -3.61 -4.02
CA GLY A 140 -9.86 -4.02 -5.23
C GLY A 140 -8.37 -4.33 -5.02
N GLY A 141 -7.98 -4.71 -3.80
CA GLY A 141 -6.61 -5.08 -3.45
C GLY A 141 -5.59 -3.93 -3.43
N ARG A 142 -6.04 -2.69 -3.49
CA ARG A 142 -5.23 -1.47 -3.41
C ARG A 142 -4.75 -1.26 -1.96
N ILE A 143 -3.70 -1.99 -1.57
CA ILE A 143 -3.14 -2.02 -0.20
C ILE A 143 -1.73 -1.42 -0.15
N PHE A 144 -1.49 -0.67 0.93
CA PHE A 144 -0.25 0.02 1.26
C PHE A 144 0.25 -0.42 2.64
N LYS A 145 1.56 -0.32 2.89
CA LYS A 145 2.20 -0.62 4.19
C LYS A 145 2.61 0.70 4.83
N CYS A 146 2.18 0.99 6.06
CA CYS A 146 2.57 2.22 6.74
C CYS A 146 4.06 2.23 7.09
N SER A 147 4.77 3.30 6.73
CA SER A 147 6.19 3.51 7.00
C SER A 147 6.58 3.57 8.48
N PHE A 148 5.61 3.77 9.40
CA PHE A 148 5.87 4.01 10.82
C PHE A 148 5.38 2.89 11.76
N CYS A 149 4.36 2.12 11.36
CA CYS A 149 3.81 1.03 12.16
C CYS A 149 3.79 -0.32 11.44
N GLU A 150 4.12 -0.36 10.14
CA GLU A 150 4.09 -1.55 9.29
C GLU A 150 2.75 -2.29 9.16
N ASN A 151 1.65 -1.71 9.65
CA ASN A 151 0.32 -2.23 9.38
C ASN A 151 -0.11 -1.95 7.93
N LEU A 152 -1.12 -2.71 7.49
CA LEU A 152 -1.66 -2.65 6.14
C LEU A 152 -2.89 -1.72 6.12
N LEU A 153 -2.98 -0.92 5.06
CA LEU A 153 -3.96 0.14 4.87
C LEU A 153 -4.55 0.03 3.46
N CYS A 154 -5.85 0.29 3.30
CA CYS A 154 -6.41 0.46 1.96
C CYS A 154 -6.03 1.84 1.39
N GLU A 155 -6.28 2.07 0.10
CA GLU A 155 -5.96 3.34 -0.57
C GLU A 155 -6.64 4.55 0.07
N ASP A 156 -7.85 4.35 0.60
CA ASP A 156 -8.72 5.39 1.16
C ASP A 156 -8.16 5.87 2.51
N ASP A 157 -7.82 4.94 3.43
CA ASP A 157 -7.39 5.26 4.80
C ASP A 157 -5.89 5.61 4.93
N GLN A 158 -5.09 5.37 3.88
CA GLN A 158 -3.62 5.38 4.00
C GLN A 158 -3.04 6.73 4.45
N PHE A 159 -3.68 7.84 4.09
CA PHE A 159 -3.19 9.19 4.32
C PHE A 159 -3.54 9.68 5.73
N GLU A 160 -4.79 9.47 6.17
CA GLU A 160 -5.23 9.82 7.52
C GLU A 160 -4.50 9.01 8.59
N HIS A 161 -4.28 7.71 8.33
CA HIS A 161 -3.43 6.90 9.19
C HIS A 161 -1.98 7.39 9.17
N GLN A 162 -1.35 7.65 8.01
CA GLN A 162 0.05 8.10 7.99
C GLN A 162 0.27 9.45 8.69
N ALA A 163 -0.67 10.39 8.59
CA ALA A 163 -0.63 11.67 9.28
C ALA A 163 -0.71 11.53 10.82
N SER A 164 -1.49 10.57 11.31
CA SER A 164 -1.71 10.32 12.75
C SER A 164 -0.80 9.23 13.35
N CYS A 165 -0.14 8.40 12.53
CA CYS A 165 0.51 7.18 13.00
C CYS A 165 1.66 7.42 13.98
N GLN A 166 2.42 8.51 13.83
CA GLN A 166 3.50 8.87 14.77
C GLN A 166 2.98 9.35 16.14
N VAL A 167 1.73 9.82 16.21
CA VAL A 167 1.12 10.35 17.43
C VAL A 167 0.69 9.19 18.34
N LEU A 168 0.93 9.36 19.65
CA LEU A 168 0.42 8.48 20.69
C LEU A 168 -0.70 9.21 21.44
N GLU A 169 -1.92 8.71 21.30
CA GLU A 169 -3.13 9.28 21.92
C GLU A 169 -3.22 9.01 23.43
N SER A 170 -2.29 8.24 23.99
CA SER A 170 -2.24 7.88 25.40
C SER A 170 -1.72 9.02 26.27
N GLU A 171 -2.62 9.93 26.68
CA GLU A 171 -2.38 11.12 27.52
C GLU A 171 -1.39 10.94 28.68
N ASN A 172 -1.32 9.74 29.25
CA ASN A 172 -0.52 9.43 30.43
C ASN A 172 0.87 8.86 30.15
N TYR A 173 1.17 8.44 28.91
CA TYR A 173 2.42 7.78 28.49
C TYR A 173 2.95 6.67 29.42
N LYS A 174 2.05 5.97 30.14
CA LYS A 174 2.42 4.96 31.14
C LYS A 174 2.85 3.64 30.51
N CYS A 175 3.80 2.98 31.16
CA CYS A 175 4.22 1.63 30.85
C CYS A 175 3.07 0.64 31.10
N GLN A 176 2.64 -0.04 30.03
CA GLN A 176 1.52 -0.99 30.01
C GLN A 176 1.58 -2.08 31.11
N SER A 177 2.79 -2.37 31.62
CA SER A 177 3.04 -3.44 32.60
C SER A 177 3.19 -2.97 34.05
N CYS A 178 3.41 -1.67 34.32
CA CYS A 178 3.73 -1.21 35.68
C CYS A 178 3.36 0.24 36.02
N ASN A 179 2.66 0.96 35.14
CA ASN A 179 2.17 2.34 35.33
C ASN A 179 3.21 3.44 35.62
N LYS A 180 4.52 3.12 35.69
CA LYS A 180 5.63 4.09 35.59
C LYS A 180 5.66 4.74 34.20
N LEU A 181 6.33 5.88 34.04
CA LEU A 181 6.51 6.53 32.72
C LEU A 181 7.21 5.59 31.71
N GLY A 182 6.68 5.50 30.49
CA GLY A 182 7.24 4.70 29.41
C GLY A 182 8.27 5.46 28.58
N GLN A 183 9.51 4.97 28.54
CA GLN A 183 10.62 5.54 27.77
C GLN A 183 10.66 5.05 26.30
N TYR A 184 10.03 3.90 26.02
CA TYR A 184 9.98 3.27 24.72
C TYR A 184 8.53 3.10 24.27
N SER A 185 8.25 3.33 22.99
CA SER A 185 6.91 3.27 22.41
C SER A 185 6.87 2.40 21.16
N CYS A 186 5.83 1.57 21.05
CA CYS A 186 5.60 0.76 19.86
C CYS A 186 4.50 1.39 18.99
N LEU A 187 4.87 2.02 17.87
CA LEU A 187 3.91 2.64 16.96
C LEU A 187 2.89 1.62 16.39
N ARG A 188 3.27 0.34 16.24
CA ARG A 188 2.40 -0.76 15.82
C ARG A 188 1.38 -1.23 16.86
N CYS A 189 1.56 -0.87 18.14
CA CYS A 189 0.62 -1.22 19.21
C CYS A 189 0.05 -0.01 19.95
N LYS A 190 0.53 1.21 19.64
CA LYS A 190 0.27 2.46 20.37
C LYS A 190 0.50 2.36 21.90
N THR A 191 1.38 1.45 22.33
CA THR A 191 1.68 1.17 23.76
C THR A 191 3.09 1.59 24.15
N CYS A 192 3.22 2.13 25.37
CA CYS A 192 4.49 2.56 25.97
C CYS A 192 5.02 1.51 26.98
N TYR A 193 6.34 1.48 27.17
CA TYR A 193 7.08 0.58 28.06
C TYR A 193 8.27 1.29 28.73
N CYS A 194 8.59 0.94 29.98
CA CYS A 194 9.85 1.31 30.62
C CYS A 194 10.95 0.28 30.29
N GLU A 195 12.23 0.60 30.58
CA GLU A 195 13.37 -0.28 30.28
C GLU A 195 13.21 -1.73 30.75
N ASP A 196 12.75 -1.92 32.00
CA ASP A 196 12.53 -3.24 32.60
C ASP A 196 11.51 -4.11 31.83
N HIS A 197 10.55 -3.48 31.15
CA HIS A 197 9.41 -4.17 30.53
C HIS A 197 9.52 -4.28 29.01
N VAL A 198 10.25 -3.38 28.35
CA VAL A 198 10.61 -3.57 26.93
C VAL A 198 11.68 -4.67 26.76
N ARG A 199 12.56 -4.84 27.76
CA ARG A 199 13.61 -5.87 27.76
C ARG A 199 13.09 -7.21 28.32
N ARG A 200 13.00 -8.25 27.49
CA ARG A 200 12.72 -9.62 27.91
C ARG A 200 13.93 -10.20 28.68
N LYS A 201 13.70 -10.62 29.93
CA LYS A 201 14.74 -11.22 30.79
C LYS A 201 15.39 -12.44 30.10
N GLY A 202 16.71 -12.50 30.12
CA GLY A 202 17.50 -13.59 29.53
C GLY A 202 17.82 -13.45 28.03
N PHE A 203 17.29 -12.43 27.33
CA PHE A 203 17.64 -12.18 25.93
C PHE A 203 18.87 -11.26 25.79
N LYS A 204 19.80 -11.59 24.90
CA LYS A 204 20.93 -10.71 24.56
C LYS A 204 20.51 -9.74 23.46
N TYR A 205 20.43 -8.46 23.82
CA TYR A 205 20.19 -7.38 22.88
C TYR A 205 21.53 -6.89 22.28
N GLU A 206 21.57 -6.73 20.96
CA GLU A 206 22.69 -6.09 20.28
C GLU A 206 22.68 -4.58 20.55
N LYS A 207 23.86 -3.97 20.76
CA LYS A 207 23.96 -2.51 20.85
C LYS A 207 23.55 -1.88 19.53
N ASN A 208 22.95 -0.69 19.60
CA ASN A 208 22.54 0.15 18.47
C ASN A 208 21.38 -0.39 17.59
N LYS A 209 20.75 -1.51 17.95
CA LYS A 209 19.45 -1.90 17.39
C LYS A 209 18.30 -1.44 18.29
N ALA A 210 17.15 -1.15 17.69
CA ALA A 210 15.93 -0.85 18.43
C ALA A 210 15.49 -2.06 19.27
N LEU A 211 14.71 -1.81 20.33
CA LEU A 211 14.21 -2.87 21.19
C LEU A 211 12.88 -3.40 20.62
N PRO A 212 12.73 -4.71 20.36
CA PRO A 212 11.49 -5.28 19.85
C PRO A 212 10.40 -5.29 20.92
N CYS A 213 9.22 -4.79 20.56
CA CYS A 213 8.05 -4.67 21.42
C CYS A 213 7.68 -6.01 22.09
N PRO A 214 7.42 -6.03 23.43
CA PRO A 214 7.02 -7.24 24.14
C PRO A 214 5.77 -7.92 23.56
N LYS A 215 4.80 -7.14 23.05
CA LYS A 215 3.49 -7.60 22.56
C LYS A 215 3.55 -8.13 21.12
N CYS A 216 4.10 -7.37 20.17
CA CYS A 216 4.08 -7.71 18.74
C CYS A 216 5.45 -7.99 18.11
N GLY A 217 6.55 -7.74 18.80
CA GLY A 217 7.91 -7.91 18.28
C GLY A 217 8.41 -6.79 17.36
N TYR A 218 7.56 -5.84 16.95
CA TYR A 218 7.95 -4.67 16.15
C TYR A 218 8.85 -3.71 16.93
N ASP A 219 9.79 -3.06 16.27
CA ASP A 219 10.77 -2.17 16.89
C ASP A 219 10.11 -0.98 17.60
N THR A 220 10.64 -0.60 18.78
CA THR A 220 10.17 0.57 19.54
C THR A 220 11.09 1.77 19.34
N SER A 221 10.50 2.93 19.07
CA SER A 221 11.17 4.23 19.19
C SER A 221 11.28 4.66 20.66
N GLN A 222 12.10 5.67 20.96
CA GLN A 222 12.09 6.32 22.27
C GLN A 222 10.92 7.32 22.31
N THR A 223 10.14 7.36 23.39
CA THR A 223 8.94 8.19 23.51
C THR A 223 9.22 9.69 23.32
N LYS A 224 10.41 10.13 23.74
CA LYS A 224 10.92 11.52 23.60
C LYS A 224 11.42 11.89 22.20
N ASP A 225 11.66 10.91 21.32
CA ASP A 225 12.10 11.15 19.94
C ASP A 225 10.89 11.25 18.98
N LEU A 226 9.67 11.04 19.49
CA LEU A 226 8.41 11.30 18.80
C LEU A 226 7.99 12.74 19.04
N SER A 227 7.67 13.47 17.97
CA SER A 227 7.30 14.91 18.00
C SER A 227 5.90 15.16 18.55
N MET A 228 5.67 14.82 19.83
CA MET A 228 4.35 14.86 20.47
C MET A 228 3.92 16.29 20.83
N SER A 229 3.48 17.06 19.84
CA SER A 229 2.79 18.33 20.07
C SER A 229 1.41 18.07 20.68
N THR A 230 1.29 18.26 21.99
CA THR A 230 0.03 18.10 22.74
C THR A 230 -0.97 19.25 22.52
N ARG A 231 -0.63 20.24 21.68
CA ARG A 231 -1.52 21.34 21.28
C ARG A 231 -2.14 21.07 19.91
N SER A 232 -3.04 20.09 19.85
CA SER A 232 -3.85 19.78 18.68
C SER A 232 -4.95 20.83 18.44
N HIS A 233 -4.54 22.01 17.96
CA HIS A 233 -5.49 22.98 17.41
C HIS A 233 -6.13 22.40 16.14
N LYS A 234 -7.27 21.72 16.31
CA LYS A 234 -8.18 21.36 15.21
C LYS A 234 -8.77 22.65 14.63
N PHE A 235 -8.06 23.26 13.68
CA PHE A 235 -8.57 24.33 12.82
C PHE A 235 -9.60 23.76 11.83
N GLY A 236 -10.73 23.26 12.36
CA GLY A 236 -11.95 23.18 11.57
C GLY A 236 -12.36 24.59 11.15
N ARG A 237 -13.03 24.72 10.00
CA ARG A 237 -13.65 25.99 9.60
C ARG A 237 -14.68 26.37 10.67
N GLN A 238 -14.31 27.31 11.54
CA GLN A 238 -15.26 27.92 12.47
C GLN A 238 -16.23 28.76 11.64
N GLY A 239 -17.39 28.17 11.32
CA GLY A 239 -18.54 28.95 10.89
C GLY A 239 -18.83 30.00 11.94
N GLN A 240 -19.06 31.24 11.50
CA GLN A 240 -19.24 32.40 12.36
C GLN A 240 -20.51 32.24 13.19
N ALA A 241 -20.38 31.65 14.37
CA ALA A 241 -21.48 31.43 15.29
C ALA A 241 -21.95 32.78 15.84
N THR A 242 -23.14 33.20 15.43
CA THR A 242 -23.84 34.40 15.87
C THR A 242 -24.05 34.35 17.39
N LEU A 243 -23.31 35.18 18.13
CA LEU A 243 -23.49 35.35 19.57
C LEU A 243 -24.43 36.54 19.85
N GLU A 244 -25.71 36.33 19.59
CA GLU A 244 -26.77 37.26 20.03
C GLU A 244 -27.17 36.93 21.46
N ASP A 245 -26.56 37.62 22.45
CA ASP A 245 -27.32 38.11 23.62
C ASP A 245 -26.66 39.35 24.26
N TYR A 246 -27.51 40.20 24.82
CA TYR A 246 -27.37 41.58 25.31
C TYR A 246 -26.07 42.02 26.02
N GLY A 247 -25.60 43.26 25.76
CA GLY A 247 -24.36 43.78 26.39
C GLY A 247 -24.00 45.29 26.46
N GLY A 248 -24.82 46.26 26.02
CA GLY A 248 -24.69 47.68 26.45
C GLY A 248 -23.74 48.67 25.72
N SER A 249 -24.29 49.34 24.70
CA SER A 249 -24.02 50.72 24.18
C SER A 249 -22.84 51.59 24.71
N SER A 250 -22.00 52.12 23.80
CA SER A 250 -21.88 53.59 23.54
C SER A 250 -20.82 53.98 22.47
N GLY A 251 -21.19 54.83 21.49
CA GLY A 251 -20.29 55.52 20.52
C GLY A 251 -19.80 54.65 19.34
N ASP A 252 -19.52 55.18 18.14
CA ASP A 252 -19.60 56.56 17.63
C ASP A 252 -19.91 56.56 16.10
N TYR A 253 -20.06 57.74 15.47
CA TYR A 253 -20.50 58.01 14.08
C TYR A 253 -19.64 57.35 12.97
N ASP A 254 -20.01 57.24 11.68
CA ASP A 254 -21.22 57.29 10.82
C ASP A 254 -20.67 57.10 9.36
N TYR A 255 -21.20 57.70 8.30
CA TYR A 255 -21.13 57.15 6.93
C TYR A 255 -20.30 57.95 5.87
N GLN A 256 -19.79 57.24 4.83
CA GLN A 256 -19.11 57.75 3.61
C GLN A 256 -17.72 58.45 3.82
N PRO A 257 -16.85 58.63 2.79
CA PRO A 257 -17.04 58.87 1.34
C PRO A 257 -16.72 57.64 0.45
N ASP A 258 -16.86 57.60 -0.90
CA ASP A 258 -17.07 58.58 -1.99
C ASP A 258 -15.82 58.99 -2.84
N ASP A 259 -15.90 58.63 -4.13
CA ASP A 259 -15.28 59.14 -5.38
C ASP A 259 -13.74 59.27 -5.67
N SER A 260 -13.47 59.41 -6.98
CA SER A 260 -12.28 59.95 -7.69
C SER A 260 -11.09 59.05 -8.10
N TYR A 261 -11.08 58.69 -9.39
CA TYR A 261 -10.08 58.87 -10.49
C TYR A 261 -8.64 59.35 -10.13
N ASP A 262 -7.55 59.11 -10.87
CA ASP A 262 -7.29 58.81 -12.31
C ASP A 262 -5.82 58.27 -12.46
N THR A 263 -5.20 57.77 -13.55
CA THR A 263 -5.45 57.49 -15.00
C THR A 263 -4.84 56.06 -15.29
N GLY A 264 -4.33 55.56 -16.44
CA GLY A 264 -4.12 55.99 -17.85
C GLY A 264 -3.27 54.98 -18.66
N ASP A 265 -3.29 55.08 -20.01
CA ASP A 265 -2.66 54.24 -21.08
C ASP A 265 -2.90 52.70 -21.00
N ASN A 266 -3.52 52.00 -21.97
CA ASN A 266 -3.41 51.95 -23.45
C ASN A 266 -2.06 51.34 -23.92
N GLU A 267 -1.94 50.51 -24.96
CA GLU A 267 -2.70 50.31 -26.22
C GLU A 267 -2.73 48.78 -26.59
N GLU A 268 -3.20 48.28 -27.75
CA GLU A 268 -4.48 48.42 -28.48
C GLU A 268 -4.47 47.44 -29.71
N TYR A 269 -5.51 46.61 -29.88
CA TYR A 269 -5.72 45.65 -31.01
C TYR A 269 -4.59 44.58 -31.24
N ASP A 270 -4.70 43.57 -32.10
CA ASP A 270 -5.61 43.29 -33.23
C ASP A 270 -6.02 41.80 -33.36
N ASP A 271 -6.98 41.49 -34.22
CA ASP A 271 -7.59 40.16 -34.47
C ASP A 271 -7.33 39.67 -35.89
N TYR A 272 -6.71 38.48 -36.08
CA TYR A 272 -6.57 37.82 -37.39
C TYR A 272 -6.57 36.28 -37.30
N GLU A 273 -7.05 35.66 -38.38
CA GLU A 273 -7.28 34.22 -38.57
C GLU A 273 -6.04 33.48 -39.13
N ASP A 274 -6.13 32.13 -39.12
CA ASP A 274 -5.47 31.11 -39.96
C ASP A 274 -3.97 31.15 -40.27
N ASP A 275 -3.34 29.96 -40.21
CA ASP A 275 -2.83 29.29 -41.42
C ASP A 275 -2.44 27.84 -41.09
N GLU A 276 -2.68 26.93 -42.04
CA GLU A 276 -2.14 25.56 -42.06
C GLU A 276 -0.73 25.59 -42.67
N ASP A 277 0.21 24.75 -42.19
CA ASP A 277 1.39 24.41 -42.98
C ASP A 277 1.86 22.97 -42.70
N ASP A 278 1.89 22.15 -43.75
CA ASP A 278 2.51 20.83 -43.79
C ASP A 278 3.98 20.98 -44.22
N GLU A 279 4.93 20.38 -43.49
CA GLU A 279 6.23 20.03 -44.04
C GLU A 279 6.50 18.52 -43.85
N GLU A 280 6.36 17.76 -44.95
CA GLU A 280 6.95 16.43 -45.11
C GLU A 280 8.47 16.52 -45.43
N GLU A 281 9.09 15.38 -45.73
CA GLU A 281 10.48 15.22 -46.19
C GLU A 281 11.57 15.47 -45.09
N GLU A 282 12.78 14.91 -45.19
CA GLU A 282 13.31 13.98 -46.19
C GLU A 282 13.49 12.55 -45.67
N SER A 283 13.39 11.59 -46.59
CA SER A 283 14.18 10.36 -46.50
C SER A 283 15.52 10.54 -47.24
N SER A 284 16.63 10.12 -46.65
CA SER A 284 17.88 9.90 -47.38
C SER A 284 18.56 8.59 -46.95
N ASN A 285 19.22 7.93 -47.90
CA ASN A 285 19.33 6.48 -47.93
C ASN A 285 20.79 6.01 -48.06
N GLU A 286 21.10 4.87 -47.43
CA GLU A 286 22.18 3.90 -47.74
C GLU A 286 23.65 4.32 -47.96
N SER A 287 24.51 3.29 -47.87
CA SER A 287 25.93 3.25 -48.23
C SER A 287 26.94 3.90 -47.26
N SER A 288 28.18 3.41 -47.15
CA SER A 288 28.83 2.37 -47.96
C SER A 288 29.57 1.30 -47.16
N GLU A 289 29.78 0.16 -47.80
CA GLU A 289 30.75 -0.87 -47.41
C GLU A 289 32.19 -0.34 -47.51
N GLU A 290 33.14 -0.91 -46.75
CA GLU A 290 34.23 -1.74 -47.30
C GLU A 290 35.30 -2.14 -46.23
N GLN A 291 36.01 -3.24 -46.53
CA GLN A 291 37.28 -3.74 -45.95
C GLN A 291 37.27 -4.28 -44.50
#